data_AF-A0A1F7X7H4-F1
#
_entry.id   AF-A0A1F7X7H4-F1
#
_cell.length_a   1.000
_cell.length_b   1.000
_cell.length_c   1.000
_cell.angle_alpha   90.00
_cell.angle_beta   90.00
_cell.angle_gamma   90.00
#
_symmetry.space_group_name_H-M   'P 1'
#
loop_
_entity.id
_entity.type
_entity.pdbx_description
1 polymer ?
#
loop_
_entity_poly.entity_id
_entity_poly.type
_entity_poly.pdbx_seq_one_letter_code
_entity_poly.pdbx_strand_id
1 'polypeptide(L)'
;MKQYQKFAQLTAKSFKDKDKEISIWGLGVTGEAGDLAGCIKKTIYHGNDQKKGIRENIGDTMWYLAMICNFYNWDFEEVLLENIKKLKKRYPKGFTKKHASRGGKRIDWNER
;
A
#
# COMPACT_ATOMS: atom_id res chain seq x y z
N MET A 1 -1.34 -14.84 -4.50
CA MET A 1 -0.37 -13.82 -4.03
C MET A 1 0.81 -14.38 -3.23
N LYS A 2 0.68 -15.57 -2.62
CA LYS A 2 1.75 -16.24 -1.85
C LYS A 2 3.11 -16.36 -2.56
N GLN A 3 3.11 -16.70 -3.85
CA GLN A 3 4.35 -16.78 -4.63
C GLN A 3 5.06 -15.42 -4.76
N TYR A 4 4.31 -14.35 -5.01
CA TYR A 4 4.84 -12.99 -5.06
C TYR A 4 5.43 -12.57 -3.71
N GLN A 5 4.71 -12.82 -2.62
CA GLN A 5 5.18 -12.49 -1.26
C GLN A 5 6.45 -13.26 -0.88
N LYS A 6 6.56 -14.54 -1.26
CA LYS A 6 7.78 -15.35 -1.10
C LYS A 6 8.93 -14.81 -1.96
N PHE A 7 8.66 -14.44 -3.20
CA PHE A 7 9.67 -13.84 -4.07
C PHE A 7 10.18 -12.51 -3.51
N ALA A 8 9.30 -11.63 -3.04
CA ALA A 8 9.68 -10.37 -2.40
C ALA A 8 10.61 -10.59 -1.20
N GLN A 9 10.32 -11.62 -0.38
CA GLN A 9 11.18 -12.00 0.74
C GLN A 9 12.59 -12.42 0.30
N LEU A 10 12.71 -13.14 -0.83
CA LEU A 10 14.01 -13.59 -1.37
C LEU A 10 14.87 -12.44 -1.87
N THR A 11 14.27 -11.34 -2.34
CA THR A 11 15.01 -10.17 -2.83
C THR A 11 15.35 -9.17 -1.72
N ALA A 12 14.80 -9.35 -0.52
CA ALA A 12 14.97 -8.42 0.57
C ALA A 12 16.32 -8.59 1.29
N LYS A 13 16.86 -7.47 1.75
CA LYS A 13 17.99 -7.46 2.68
C LYS A 13 17.59 -8.12 4.00
N SER A 14 18.49 -8.89 4.61
CA SER A 14 18.33 -9.39 5.97
C SER A 14 18.72 -8.35 7.02
N PHE A 15 17.98 -8.32 8.12
CA PHE A 15 18.21 -7.41 9.24
C PHE A 15 18.37 -8.20 10.54
N LYS A 16 19.35 -7.79 11.35
CA LYS A 16 19.50 -8.29 12.73
C LYS A 16 18.58 -7.57 13.70
N ASP A 17 18.40 -6.28 13.49
CA ASP A 17 17.54 -5.39 14.27
C ASP A 17 16.16 -5.32 13.61
N LYS A 18 15.14 -5.80 14.34
CA LYS A 18 13.76 -5.86 13.87
C LYS A 18 13.08 -4.48 13.82
N ASP A 19 13.44 -3.56 14.71
CA ASP A 19 12.87 -2.21 14.70
C ASP A 19 13.37 -1.44 13.49
N LYS A 20 14.67 -1.60 13.18
CA LYS A 20 15.26 -1.06 11.95
C LYS A 20 14.64 -1.67 10.69
N GLU A 21 14.39 -2.98 10.69
CA GLU A 21 13.75 -3.69 9.58
C GLU A 21 12.37 -3.10 9.26
N ILE A 22 11.45 -3.08 10.24
CA ILE A 22 10.09 -2.58 10.01
C ILE A 22 10.07 -1.10 9.67
N SER A 23 10.96 -0.31 10.27
CA SER A 23 11.09 1.12 9.98
C SER A 23 11.49 1.35 8.52
N ILE A 24 12.45 0.59 7.98
CA ILE A 24 12.87 0.69 6.57
C ILE A 24 11.72 0.29 5.64
N TRP A 25 10.98 -0.76 5.96
CA TRP A 25 9.83 -1.17 5.14
C TRP A 25 8.73 -0.11 5.12
N GLY A 26 8.37 0.46 6.28
CA GLY A 26 7.37 1.53 6.37
C GLY A 26 7.80 2.84 5.68
N LEU A 27 9.06 3.25 5.84
CA LEU A 27 9.60 4.41 5.16
C LEU A 27 9.66 4.20 3.63
N GLY A 28 9.98 2.98 3.19
CA GLY A 28 9.94 2.59 1.78
C GLY A 28 8.56 2.81 1.17
N VAL A 29 7.48 2.34 1.81
CA VAL A 29 6.10 2.62 1.36
C VAL A 29 5.86 4.11 1.15
N THR A 30 6.34 4.95 2.07
CA THR A 30 6.15 6.40 1.99
C THR A 30 6.94 7.02 0.84
N GLY A 31 8.17 6.55 0.61
CA GLY A 31 9.02 6.97 -0.51
C GLY A 31 8.35 6.69 -1.86
N GLU A 32 7.98 5.43 -2.10
CA GLU A 32 7.36 5.00 -3.36
C GLU A 32 6.00 5.66 -3.59
N ALA A 33 5.21 5.88 -2.53
CA ALA A 33 3.96 6.64 -2.62
C ALA A 33 4.20 8.10 -3.02
N GLY A 34 5.30 8.72 -2.55
CA GLY A 34 5.72 10.06 -2.93
C GLY A 34 6.12 10.15 -4.40
N ASP A 35 6.90 9.18 -4.90
CA ASP A 35 7.31 9.12 -6.30
C ASP A 35 6.12 8.83 -7.23
N LEU A 36 5.22 7.94 -6.82
CA LEU A 36 3.94 7.72 -7.49
C LEU A 36 3.13 9.02 -7.62
N ALA A 37 3.00 9.78 -6.53
CA ALA A 37 2.32 11.08 -6.53
C ALA A 37 3.04 12.08 -7.46
N GLY A 38 4.37 12.08 -7.47
CA GLY A 38 5.19 12.88 -8.36
C GLY A 38 4.95 12.58 -9.84
N CYS A 39 4.92 11.30 -10.23
CA CYS A 39 4.62 10.88 -11.60
C CYS A 39 3.21 11.27 -12.04
N ILE A 40 2.21 11.08 -11.17
CA ILE A 40 0.83 11.52 -11.43
C ILE A 40 0.78 13.03 -11.62
N LYS A 41 1.40 13.81 -10.72
CA LYS A 41 1.46 15.27 -10.82
C LYS A 41 2.06 15.73 -12.15
N LYS A 42 3.21 15.17 -12.55
CA LYS A 42 3.88 15.50 -13.82
C LYS A 42 2.99 15.16 -15.04
N THR A 43 2.28 14.05 -14.98
CA THR A 43 1.35 13.62 -16.05
C THR A 43 0.17 14.59 -16.19
N ILE A 44 -0.43 15.01 -15.07
CA ILE A 44 -1.64 15.83 -15.09
C ILE A 44 -1.34 17.32 -15.32
N TYR A 45 -0.31 17.87 -14.66
CA TYR A 45 -0.09 19.32 -14.60
C TYR A 45 1.06 19.81 -15.48
N HIS A 46 1.98 18.94 -15.89
CA HIS A 46 3.16 19.35 -16.67
C HIS A 46 3.17 18.76 -18.09
N GLY A 47 2.11 18.05 -18.51
CA GLY A 47 2.01 17.45 -19.84
C GLY A 47 3.05 16.35 -20.13
N ASN A 48 3.72 15.83 -19.10
CA ASN A 48 4.77 14.82 -19.23
C ASN A 48 4.20 13.43 -18.95
N ASP A 49 4.02 12.57 -19.97
CA ASP A 49 3.50 11.21 -19.78
C ASP A 49 4.47 10.36 -18.95
N GLN A 50 4.11 10.14 -17.68
CA GLN A 50 4.88 9.35 -16.73
C GLN A 50 4.19 8.02 -16.39
N LYS A 51 3.31 7.48 -17.25
CA LYS A 51 2.59 6.21 -16.99
C LYS A 51 3.50 5.03 -16.66
N LYS A 52 4.69 4.97 -17.27
CA LYS A 52 5.68 3.94 -16.94
C LYS A 52 6.14 4.05 -15.49
N GLY A 53 6.53 5.25 -15.06
CA GLY A 53 6.89 5.51 -13.66
C GLY A 53 5.72 5.30 -12.69
N ILE A 54 4.48 5.64 -13.07
CA ILE A 54 3.29 5.30 -12.27
C ILE A 54 3.20 3.79 -12.04
N ARG A 55 3.36 2.99 -13.11
CA ARG A 55 3.28 1.53 -13.03
C ARG A 55 4.41 0.93 -12.19
N GLU A 56 5.62 1.45 -12.33
CA GLU A 56 6.81 1.05 -11.57
C GLU A 56 6.61 1.30 -10.07
N ASN A 57 6.30 2.54 -9.68
CA ASN A 57 6.12 2.91 -8.27
C ASN A 57 4.94 2.17 -7.61
N ILE A 58 3.90 1.77 -8.37
CA ILE A 58 2.87 0.87 -7.84
C ILE A 58 3.48 -0.49 -7.46
N GLY A 59 4.33 -1.05 -8.31
CA GLY A 59 5.04 -2.30 -8.06
C GLY A 59 5.95 -2.21 -6.84
N ASP A 60 6.74 -1.14 -6.73
CA ASP A 60 7.66 -0.94 -5.61
C ASP A 60 6.91 -0.70 -4.30
N THR A 61 5.82 0.07 -4.32
CA THR A 61 4.91 0.21 -3.17
C THR A 61 4.37 -1.16 -2.73
N MET A 62 3.92 -1.99 -3.68
CA MET A 62 3.42 -3.34 -3.36
C MET A 62 4.51 -4.25 -2.80
N TRP A 63 5.76 -4.09 -3.24
CA TRP A 63 6.90 -4.85 -2.72
C TRP A 63 7.14 -4.52 -1.24
N TYR A 64 7.17 -3.24 -0.88
CA TYR A 64 7.32 -2.83 0.52
C TYR A 64 6.13 -3.27 1.39
N LEU A 65 4.89 -3.21 0.89
CA LEU A 65 3.72 -3.73 1.60
C LEU A 65 3.80 -5.25 1.82
N ALA A 66 4.28 -6.02 0.84
CA ALA A 66 4.52 -7.45 1.00
C ALA A 66 5.61 -7.75 2.05
N MET A 67 6.65 -6.90 2.14
CA MET A 67 7.68 -7.02 3.17
C MET A 67 7.14 -6.74 4.58
N ILE A 68 6.24 -5.77 4.74
CA ILE A 68 5.52 -5.54 6.00
C ILE A 68 4.68 -6.77 6.37
N CYS A 69 3.96 -7.36 5.41
CA CYS A 69 3.21 -8.59 5.65
C CYS A 69 4.14 -9.74 6.07
N ASN A 70 5.28 -9.92 5.41
CA ASN A 70 6.29 -10.92 5.81
C ASN A 70 6.83 -10.68 7.21
N PHE A 71 7.11 -9.43 7.57
CA PHE A 71 7.62 -9.07 8.90
C PHE A 71 6.65 -9.49 10.01
N TYR A 72 5.35 -9.25 9.84
CA TYR A 72 4.31 -9.63 10.79
C TYR A 72 3.74 -11.04 10.59
N ASN A 73 4.29 -11.80 9.64
CA ASN A 73 3.79 -13.12 9.25
C ASN A 73 2.29 -13.12 8.86
N TRP A 74 1.87 -12.09 8.14
CA TRP A 74 0.53 -11.95 7.57
C TRP A 74 0.50 -12.47 6.14
N ASP A 75 -0.60 -13.11 5.75
CA ASP A 75 -0.85 -13.45 4.35
C ASP A 75 -1.32 -12.19 3.60
N PHE A 76 -0.56 -11.80 2.57
CA PHE A 76 -0.85 -10.57 1.85
C PHE A 76 -2.18 -10.64 1.08
N GLU A 77 -2.60 -11.83 0.63
CA GLU A 77 -3.90 -12.03 -0.01
C GLU A 77 -5.05 -11.82 0.97
N GLU A 78 -4.93 -12.36 2.19
CA GLU A 78 -5.93 -12.22 3.24
C GLU A 78 -6.14 -10.74 3.61
N VAL A 79 -5.07 -9.96 3.77
CA VAL A 79 -5.15 -8.51 4.03
C VAL A 79 -5.95 -7.78 2.94
N LEU A 80 -5.74 -8.14 1.66
CA LEU A 80 -6.48 -7.55 0.54
C LEU A 80 -7.95 -8.01 0.53
N LEU A 81 -8.21 -9.29 0.83
CA LEU A 81 -9.57 -9.84 0.90
C LEU A 81 -10.38 -9.21 2.03
N GLU A 82 -9.78 -8.95 3.19
CA GLU A 82 -10.39 -8.22 4.29
C GLU A 82 -10.76 -6.78 3.88
N ASN A 83 -9.86 -6.11 3.14
CA ASN A 83 -10.14 -4.80 2.59
C ASN A 83 -11.35 -4.83 1.63
N ILE A 84 -11.41 -5.82 0.74
CA ILE A 84 -12.54 -6.01 -0.19
C ILE A 84 -13.85 -6.26 0.58
N LYS A 85 -13.85 -7.14 1.59
CA LYS A 85 -15.04 -7.40 2.42
C LYS A 85 -15.54 -6.11 3.09
N LYS A 86 -14.64 -5.33 3.68
CA LYS A 86 -14.93 -4.02 4.28
C LYS A 86 -15.50 -3.04 3.25
N LEU A 87 -14.90 -2.95 2.06
CA LEU A 87 -15.35 -2.05 1.00
C LEU A 87 -16.71 -2.46 0.43
N LYS A 88 -16.97 -3.75 0.20
CA LYS A 88 -18.28 -4.26 -0.24
C LYS A 88 -19.38 -3.94 0.77
N LYS A 89 -19.10 -4.08 2.06
CA LYS A 89 -20.03 -3.67 3.13
C LYS A 89 -20.33 -2.18 3.11
N ARG A 90 -19.32 -1.34 2.84
CA ARG A 90 -19.49 0.13 2.75
C ARG A 90 -20.18 0.56 1.46
N TYR A 91 -19.90 -0.12 0.35
CA TYR A 91 -20.30 0.28 -1.01
C TYR A 91 -20.98 -0.89 -1.75
N PRO A 92 -22.16 -1.37 -1.29
CA PRO A 92 -22.81 -2.55 -1.84
C PRO A 92 -23.24 -2.39 -3.30
N LYS A 93 -23.47 -1.15 -3.74
CA LYS A 93 -23.80 -0.79 -5.14
C LYS A 93 -22.74 0.10 -5.78
N GLY A 94 -21.51 0.07 -5.26
CA GLY A 94 -20.44 0.98 -5.66
C GLY A 94 -20.41 2.30 -4.88
N PHE A 95 -19.53 3.21 -5.33
CA PHE A 95 -19.26 4.47 -4.64
C PHE A 95 -20.48 5.39 -4.60
N THR A 96 -20.73 5.99 -3.42
CA THR A 96 -21.64 7.14 -3.29
C THR A 96 -21.05 8.12 -2.27
N LYS A 97 -21.30 9.43 -2.44
CA LYS A 97 -20.87 10.45 -1.47
C LYS A 97 -21.43 10.17 -0.06
N LYS A 98 -22.68 9.69 0.02
CA LYS A 98 -23.34 9.32 1.29
C LYS A 98 -22.58 8.21 2.03
N HIS A 99 -22.20 7.14 1.34
CA HIS A 99 -21.45 6.03 1.95
C HIS A 99 -19.96 6.38 2.22
N ALA A 100 -19.41 7.33 1.47
CA ALA A 100 -18.04 7.81 1.68
C ALA A 100 -17.93 8.68 2.94
N SER A 101 -18.98 9.44 3.27
CA SER A 101 -19.10 10.13 4.56
C SER A 101 -19.04 9.12 5.70
N ARG A 102 -17.99 9.19 6.52
CA ARG A 102 -17.76 8.23 7.63
C ARG A 102 -18.60 8.51 8.86
N GLY A 103 -19.37 9.61 8.88
CA GLY A 103 -20.32 9.96 9.95
C GLY A 103 -19.76 9.85 11.37
N GLY A 104 -18.49 10.23 11.58
CA GLY A 104 -17.80 10.13 12.88
C GLY A 104 -17.31 8.73 13.30
N LYS A 105 -17.61 7.66 12.55
CA LYS A 105 -17.21 6.27 12.89
C LYS A 105 -15.82 5.88 12.36
N ARG A 106 -14.93 6.84 12.11
CA ARG A 106 -13.55 6.55 11.70
C ARG A 106 -12.76 6.19 12.96
N ILE A 107 -12.17 5.00 12.99
CA ILE A 107 -11.06 4.74 13.91
C ILE A 107 -9.87 5.55 13.37
N ASP A 108 -9.44 6.55 14.13
CA ASP A 108 -8.16 7.20 13.90
C ASP A 108 -7.08 6.40 14.61
N TRP A 109 -6.13 5.89 13.83
CA TRP A 109 -5.01 5.10 14.34
C TRP A 109 -3.80 5.98 14.67
N ASN A 110 -3.82 7.27 14.33
CA ASN A 110 -2.75 8.22 14.61
C ASN A 110 -2.96 9.01 15.91
N GLU A 111 -4.13 8.89 16.54
CA GLU A 111 -4.50 9.61 17.77
C GLU A 111 -4.48 8.70 19.03
N ARG A 112 -3.85 7.52 18.94
CA ARG A 112 -3.71 6.57 20.05
C ARG A 112 -2.28 6.50 20.57
#